data_AF-A0A2S6U8H1-F1
#
_entry.id   AF-A0A2S6U8H1-F1
#
_cell.length_a   1.000
_cell.length_b   1.000
_cell.length_c   1.000
_cell.angle_alpha   90.00
_cell.angle_beta   90.00
_cell.angle_gamma   90.00
#
_symmetry.space_group_name_H-M   'P 1'
#
loop_
_entity.id
_entity.type
_entity.pdbx_description
1 polymer ?
#
loop_
_entity_poly.entity_id
_entity_poly.type
_entity_poly.pdbx_seq_one_letter_code
_entity_poly.pdbx_strand_id
1 'polypeptide(L)'
;MHERVLKIIVIAMGMLIVVGVAGLGYGFYQKSRDLAWTPFAPAAESTISATPAPAGPTFGTISLDLPKDCIIARINPDGDRIYLTIGPPGPCNRIVVIDVAGGRVLGTVQPQP
;
A
#
# COMPACT_ATOMS: atom_id res chain seq x y z
N MET A 1 29.52 -18.00 -41.43
CA MET A 1 29.87 -17.24 -40.20
C MET A 1 28.68 -16.45 -39.63
N HIS A 2 27.80 -15.87 -40.45
CA HIS A 2 26.64 -15.08 -39.98
C HIS A 2 25.63 -15.83 -39.08
N GLU A 3 25.31 -17.08 -39.36
CA GLU A 3 24.36 -17.90 -38.59
C GLU A 3 24.80 -18.17 -37.13
N ARG A 4 26.11 -18.17 -36.87
CA ARG A 4 26.66 -18.39 -35.52
C ARG A 4 26.58 -17.12 -34.66
N VAL A 5 26.72 -15.95 -35.28
CA VAL A 5 26.64 -14.64 -34.60
C VAL A 5 25.22 -14.41 -34.07
N LEU A 6 24.20 -14.66 -34.89
CA LEU A 6 22.80 -14.52 -34.46
C LEU A 6 22.48 -15.45 -33.29
N LYS A 7 22.96 -16.70 -33.35
CA LYS A 7 22.75 -17.69 -32.30
C LYS A 7 23.44 -17.30 -30.99
N ILE A 8 24.65 -16.74 -31.04
CA ILE A 8 25.38 -16.25 -29.86
C ILE A 8 24.63 -15.07 -29.22
N ILE A 9 24.14 -14.11 -30.02
CA ILE A 9 23.36 -12.97 -29.52
C ILE A 9 22.09 -13.42 -28.80
N VAL A 10 21.37 -14.38 -29.37
CA VAL A 10 20.13 -14.90 -28.77
C VAL A 10 20.43 -15.63 -27.45
N ILE A 11 21.49 -16.43 -27.40
CA ILE A 11 21.91 -17.12 -26.16
C ILE A 11 22.32 -16.10 -25.10
N ALA A 12 23.07 -15.06 -25.48
CA ALA A 12 23.47 -13.99 -24.57
C ALA A 12 22.27 -13.21 -24.03
N MET A 13 21.30 -12.86 -24.88
CA MET A 13 20.07 -12.18 -24.47
C MET A 13 19.23 -13.05 -23.53
N GLY A 14 19.06 -14.33 -23.85
CA GLY A 14 18.36 -15.28 -22.99
C GLY A 14 19.02 -15.41 -21.63
N MET A 15 20.35 -15.55 -21.59
CA MET A 15 21.11 -15.61 -20.35
C MET A 15 20.96 -14.33 -19.52
N LEU A 16 20.99 -13.16 -20.16
CA LEU A 16 20.84 -11.87 -19.49
C LEU A 16 19.43 -11.69 -18.90
N ILE A 17 18.39 -12.16 -19.58
CA ILE A 17 17.02 -12.18 -19.05
C ILE A 17 16.92 -13.10 -17.83
N VAL A 18 17.48 -14.32 -17.90
CA VAL A 18 17.46 -15.27 -16.78
C VAL A 18 18.16 -14.68 -15.55
N VAL A 19 19.31 -14.04 -15.74
CA VAL A 19 20.03 -13.35 -14.65
C VAL A 19 19.19 -12.20 -14.08
N GLY A 20 18.55 -11.40 -14.94
CA GLY A 20 17.68 -10.31 -14.51
C GLY A 20 16.47 -10.78 -13.71
N VAL A 21 15.75 -11.79 -14.20
CA VAL A 21 14.57 -12.37 -13.53
C VAL A 21 14.97 -13.05 -12.22
N ALA A 22 16.08 -13.79 -12.20
CA ALA A 22 16.60 -14.40 -10.97
C ALA A 22 16.99 -13.33 -9.94
N GLY A 23 17.63 -12.24 -10.37
CA GLY A 23 17.97 -11.09 -9.53
C GLY A 23 16.74 -10.39 -8.95
N LEU A 24 15.71 -10.15 -9.76
CA LEU A 24 14.44 -9.58 -9.30
C LEU A 24 13.72 -10.51 -8.32
N GLY A 25 13.67 -11.81 -8.62
CA GLY A 25 13.10 -12.82 -7.73
C GLY A 25 13.84 -12.90 -6.40
N TYR A 26 15.17 -12.87 -6.43
CA TYR A 26 16.00 -12.85 -5.23
C TYR A 26 15.80 -11.57 -4.41
N GLY A 27 15.79 -10.40 -5.07
CA GLY A 27 15.55 -9.11 -4.41
C GLY A 27 14.16 -9.01 -3.77
N PHE A 28 13.13 -9.49 -4.47
CA PHE A 28 11.77 -9.55 -3.93
C PHE A 28 11.66 -10.55 -2.77
N TYR A 29 12.31 -11.70 -2.88
CA TYR A 29 12.36 -12.72 -1.83
C TYR A 29 13.07 -12.20 -0.58
N GLN A 30 14.21 -11.53 -0.74
CA GLN A 30 14.95 -10.93 0.38
C GLN A 30 14.13 -9.81 1.02
N LYS A 31 13.57 -8.88 0.22
CA LYS A 31 12.66 -7.82 0.69
C LYS A 31 11.44 -8.37 1.45
N SER A 32 10.87 -9.49 0.98
CA SER A 32 9.75 -10.17 1.64
C SER A 32 10.13 -10.78 3.00
N ARG A 33 11.39 -11.17 3.17
CA ARG A 33 11.92 -11.64 4.47
C ARG A 33 12.32 -10.48 5.38
N ASP A 34 12.81 -9.38 4.80
CA ASP A 34 13.20 -8.16 5.52
C ASP A 34 12.01 -7.26 5.90
N LEU A 35 10.82 -7.52 5.34
CA LEU A 35 9.54 -6.89 5.72
C LEU A 35 9.15 -7.16 7.19
N ALA A 36 9.91 -7.98 7.91
CA ALA A 36 9.79 -8.14 9.36
C ALA A 36 10.34 -6.96 10.18
N TRP A 37 11.13 -6.01 9.63
CA TRP A 37 11.53 -4.79 10.35
C TRP A 37 11.47 -3.50 9.49
N THR A 38 10.49 -2.66 9.85
CA THR A 38 10.40 -1.20 9.69
C THR A 38 10.52 -0.60 8.27
N PRO A 39 9.41 -0.20 7.63
CA PRO A 39 9.40 0.62 6.41
C PRO A 39 9.82 2.10 6.63
N PHE A 40 10.40 2.44 7.77
CA PHE A 40 10.92 3.77 8.09
C PHE A 40 12.34 3.64 8.65
N ALA A 41 13.31 3.36 7.78
CA ALA A 41 14.69 3.68 8.10
C ALA A 41 14.80 5.22 7.97
N PRO A 42 15.06 5.97 9.06
CA PRO A 42 15.41 7.37 8.92
C PRO A 42 16.69 7.42 8.08
N ALA A 43 16.67 8.22 7.01
CA ALA A 43 17.88 8.60 6.31
C ALA A 43 18.89 9.07 7.36
N ALA A 44 20.11 8.53 7.29
CA ALA A 44 21.19 8.85 8.20
C ALA A 44 21.18 10.35 8.52
N GLU A 45 20.98 10.63 9.80
CA GLU A 45 20.81 11.95 10.39
C GLU A 45 22.02 12.83 10.06
N SER A 46 21.94 13.53 8.94
CA SER A 46 22.74 14.72 8.72
C SER A 46 22.16 15.77 9.67
N THR A 47 22.85 15.99 10.78
CA THR A 47 22.58 17.02 11.78
C THR A 47 22.41 18.37 11.11
N ILE A 48 21.18 18.73 10.80
CA ILE A 48 20.77 20.11 10.58
C ILE A 48 19.70 20.36 11.62
N SER A 49 20.01 21.24 12.58
CA SER A 49 19.03 21.76 13.54
C SER A 49 17.86 22.35 12.77
N ALA A 50 16.75 21.60 12.72
CA ALA A 50 15.51 22.06 12.14
C ALA A 50 14.64 22.60 13.28
N THR A 51 14.43 23.91 13.23
CA THR A 51 13.25 24.63 13.74
C THR A 51 12.01 23.71 13.82
N PRO A 52 11.20 23.77 14.90
CA PRO A 52 10.00 22.94 14.99
C PRO A 52 9.13 23.14 13.75
N ALA A 53 9.05 22.12 12.91
CA ALA A 53 8.13 22.11 11.79
C ALA A 53 6.70 22.17 12.37
N PRO A 54 5.76 22.90 11.74
CA PRO A 54 4.37 22.88 12.15
C PRO A 54 3.93 21.41 12.20
N ALA A 55 3.31 21.01 13.31
CA ALA A 55 2.75 19.68 13.45
C ALA A 55 1.91 19.38 12.20
N GLY A 56 2.42 18.52 11.32
CA GLY A 56 1.63 17.95 10.23
C GLY A 56 0.39 17.27 10.82
N PRO A 57 -0.65 17.02 10.01
CA PRO A 57 -1.90 16.47 10.51
C PRO A 57 -1.61 15.25 11.37
N THR A 58 -1.89 15.37 12.67
CA THR A 58 -1.73 14.29 13.63
C THR A 58 -2.64 13.17 13.17
N PHE A 59 -2.07 12.01 12.84
CA PHE A 59 -2.84 10.79 12.63
C PHE A 59 -3.63 10.49 13.91
N GLY A 60 -4.91 10.82 13.89
CA GLY A 60 -5.83 10.61 15.01
C GLY A 60 -6.48 9.24 14.94
N THR A 61 -7.03 8.79 16.06
CA THR A 61 -7.94 7.65 16.07
C THR A 61 -9.33 8.13 15.69
N ILE A 62 -9.86 7.63 14.57
CA ILE A 62 -11.23 7.90 14.14
C ILE A 62 -12.08 6.74 14.63
N SER A 63 -12.92 7.00 15.63
CA SER A 63 -13.95 6.05 16.05
C SER A 63 -15.09 6.07 15.03
N LEU A 64 -15.10 5.06 14.17
CA LEU A 64 -16.27 4.74 13.36
C LEU A 64 -17.30 4.10 14.31
N ASP A 65 -18.43 4.76 14.53
CA ASP A 65 -19.54 4.32 15.40
C ASP A 65 -20.22 3.06 14.80
N LEU A 66 -19.49 1.95 14.84
CA LEU A 66 -19.91 0.66 14.34
C LEU A 66 -20.54 -0.15 15.47
N PRO A 67 -21.68 -0.82 15.23
CA PRO A 67 -22.23 -1.79 16.15
C PRO A 67 -21.21 -2.91 16.43
N LYS A 68 -21.27 -3.47 17.65
CA LYS A 68 -20.36 -4.51 18.14
C LYS A 68 -20.26 -5.79 17.28
N ASP A 69 -21.18 -5.97 16.33
CA ASP A 69 -21.25 -7.12 15.43
C ASP A 69 -20.90 -6.77 13.97
N CYS A 70 -20.56 -5.51 13.69
CA CYS A 70 -20.17 -5.05 12.36
C CYS A 70 -18.64 -4.95 12.25
N ILE A 71 -18.09 -5.46 11.16
CA ILE A 71 -16.66 -5.47 10.86
C ILE A 71 -16.37 -4.70 9.58
N ILE A 72 -15.15 -4.17 9.47
CA ILE A 72 -14.66 -3.60 8.20
C ILE A 72 -14.35 -4.78 7.27
N ALA A 73 -15.18 -4.98 6.25
CA ALA A 73 -15.05 -6.07 5.30
C ALA A 73 -14.06 -5.72 4.17
N ARG A 74 -14.08 -4.47 3.69
CA ARG A 74 -13.13 -3.98 2.66
C ARG A 74 -12.82 -2.50 2.81
N ILE A 75 -11.65 -2.11 2.32
CA ILE A 75 -11.16 -0.74 2.29
C ILE A 75 -10.72 -0.46 0.85
N ASN A 76 -11.18 0.66 0.29
CA ASN A 76 -10.80 1.11 -1.06
C ASN A 76 -10.42 2.61 -1.02
N PRO A 77 -9.12 2.94 -1.09
CA PRO A 77 -8.67 4.33 -1.14
C PRO A 77 -8.83 4.91 -2.56
N ASP A 78 -9.30 6.14 -2.65
CA ASP A 78 -9.57 6.90 -3.87
C ASP A 78 -9.16 8.36 -3.69
N GLY A 79 -7.89 8.64 -4.00
CA GLY A 79 -7.30 9.97 -3.83
C GLY A 79 -7.41 10.47 -2.39
N ASP A 80 -8.23 11.50 -2.18
CA ASP A 80 -8.45 12.14 -0.88
C ASP A 80 -9.56 11.46 -0.05
N ARG A 81 -10.13 10.36 -0.55
CA ARG A 81 -11.24 9.63 0.09
C ARG A 81 -10.88 8.17 0.33
N ILE A 82 -11.46 7.59 1.38
CA ILE A 82 -11.43 6.14 1.62
C ILE A 82 -12.86 5.64 1.74
N TYR A 83 -13.18 4.60 0.96
CA TYR A 83 -14.42 3.87 1.05
C TYR A 83 -14.24 2.61 1.89
N LEU A 84 -14.93 2.53 3.02
CA LEU A 84 -14.95 1.34 3.87
C LEU A 84 -16.27 0.61 3.66
N THR A 85 -16.19 -0.63 3.20
CA THR A 85 -17.33 -1.54 3.15
C THR A 85 -17.44 -2.22 4.51
N ILE A 86 -18.55 -2.00 5.20
CA ILE A 86 -18.87 -2.63 6.47
C ILE A 86 -19.69 -3.89 6.19
N GLY A 87 -19.28 -5.00 6.79
CA GLY A 87 -19.99 -6.27 6.77
C GLY A 87 -20.23 -6.79 8.19
N PRO A 88 -20.78 -8.00 8.36
CA PRO A 88 -21.25 -8.94 7.32
C PRO A 88 -22.53 -8.46 6.59
N PRO A 89 -22.91 -9.06 5.44
CA PRO A 89 -24.14 -8.71 4.73
C PRO A 89 -25.37 -8.86 5.64
N GLY A 90 -26.35 -7.96 5.47
CA GLY A 90 -27.51 -7.83 6.35
C GLY A 90 -27.56 -6.44 7.00
N PRO A 91 -27.85 -6.31 8.30
CA PRO A 91 -28.03 -5.00 8.96
C PRO A 91 -26.74 -4.17 9.07
N CYS A 92 -25.58 -4.81 8.90
CA CYS A 92 -24.28 -4.14 8.92
C CYS A 92 -23.82 -3.65 7.54
N ASN A 93 -24.49 -4.05 6.44
CA ASN A 93 -24.06 -3.74 5.09
C ASN A 93 -24.21 -2.25 4.79
N ARG A 94 -23.11 -1.51 4.82
CA ARG A 94 -23.07 -0.08 4.48
C ARG A 94 -21.68 0.31 4.01
N ILE A 95 -21.61 1.42 3.28
CA ILE A 95 -20.34 2.01 2.85
C ILE A 95 -20.12 3.29 3.66
N VAL A 96 -18.97 3.42 4.32
CA VAL A 96 -18.56 4.64 5.02
C VAL A 96 -17.52 5.35 4.17
N VAL A 97 -17.71 6.65 3.94
CA VAL A 97 -16.77 7.48 3.20
C VAL A 97 -16.01 8.35 4.19
N ILE A 98 -14.69 8.25 4.18
CA ILE A 98 -13.79 9.03 5.04
C ILE A 98 -12.94 9.96 4.19
N ASP A 99 -12.76 11.19 4.66
CA ASP A 99 -11.82 12.18 4.14
C ASP A 99 -10.43 11.92 4.70
N VAL A 100 -9.43 11.75 3.84
CA VAL A 100 -8.06 11.42 4.23
C VAL A 100 -7.32 12.66 4.72
N ALA A 101 -7.56 13.82 4.11
CA ALA A 101 -6.92 15.08 4.51
C ALA A 101 -7.35 15.54 5.91
N GLY A 102 -8.65 15.45 6.21
CA GLY A 102 -9.23 15.91 7.47
C GLY A 102 -9.45 14.81 8.51
N GLY A 103 -9.33 13.53 8.14
CA GLY A 103 -9.64 12.41 9.03
C GLY A 103 -11.08 12.42 9.53
N ARG A 104 -12.03 12.85 8.70
CA ARG A 104 -13.46 12.95 9.08
C ARG A 104 -14.31 12.00 8.26
N VAL A 105 -15.37 11.49 8.86
CA VAL A 105 -16.38 10.73 8.11
C VAL A 105 -17.22 11.72 7.30
N LEU A 106 -17.16 11.63 5.98
CA LEU A 106 -17.95 12.45 5.06
C LEU A 106 -19.41 12.00 5.01
N GLY A 107 -19.65 10.70 5.21
CA GLY A 107 -21.00 10.16 5.26
C GLY A 107 -21.06 8.64 5.18
N THR A 108 -22.28 8.12 5.22
CA THR A 108 -22.55 6.68 5.12
C THR A 108 -23.62 6.42 4.05
N VAL A 109 -23.36 5.47 3.16
CA VAL A 109 -24.31 4.98 2.16
C VAL A 109 -24.87 3.66 2.65
N GLN A 110 -26.18 3.60 2.84
CA GLN A 110 -26.89 2.37 3.20
C GLN A 110 -27.64 1.84 1.96
N PRO A 111 -27.51 0.56 1.63
CA PRO A 111 -28.37 -0.07 0.64
C PRO A 111 -29.79 -0.13 1.22
N GLN A 112 -30.70 0.65 0.65
CA GLN A 112 -32.13 0.60 0.99
C GLN A 112 -32.79 -0.56 0.22
N PRO A 113 -33.66 -1.36 0.86
CA PRO A 113 -34.37 -2.45 0.20
C PRO A 113 -35.40 -1.96 -0.83
#